data_AF-A0A420HQ59-F1
#
_entry.id   AF-A0A420HQ59-F1
#
_cell.length_a   1.000
_cell.length_b   1.000
_cell.length_c   1.000
_cell.angle_alpha   90.00
_cell.angle_beta   90.00
_cell.angle_gamma   90.00
#
_symmetry.space_group_name_H-M   'P 1'
#
loop_
_entity.id
_entity.type
_entity.pdbx_description
1 polymer ?
#
loop_
_entity_poly.entity_id
_entity_poly.type
_entity_poly.pdbx_seq_one_letter_code
_entity_poly.pdbx_strand_id
1 'polypeptide(L)'
;RIKIIALHSYGVNQVSIAKELQVTRSQVRYTLSKKDTPSPSKRSGRPMVMTEDQIDELEVFVTSTRTGRQMSYFELARVQFRHWNVSEHVVRRVLRSRGYERRIAQPKPPLTPDHMRRRKMWAEEHLNWTIEE
;
A
#
# COMPACT_ATOMS: atom_id res chain seq x y z
N ARG A 1 -9.11 -18.98 23.21
CA ARG A 1 -8.22 -18.18 24.09
C ARG A 1 -9.03 -17.38 25.12
N ILE A 2 -10.00 -16.57 24.70
CA ILE A 2 -10.86 -15.79 25.61
C ILE A 2 -11.52 -16.67 26.70
N LYS A 3 -12.13 -17.80 26.34
CA LYS A 3 -12.72 -18.76 27.30
C LYS A 3 -11.74 -19.27 28.36
N ILE A 4 -10.49 -19.57 27.95
CA ILE A 4 -9.43 -20.01 28.87
C ILE A 4 -9.09 -18.90 29.87
N ILE A 5 -8.94 -17.67 29.38
CA ILE A 5 -8.61 -16.50 30.22
C ILE A 5 -9.76 -16.23 31.20
N ALA A 6 -11.01 -16.28 30.73
CA ALA A 6 -12.19 -16.09 31.56
C ALA A 6 -12.29 -17.16 32.67
N LEU A 7 -12.24 -18.45 32.32
CA LEU A 7 -12.29 -19.54 33.32
C LEU A 7 -11.16 -19.45 34.35
N HIS A 8 -9.96 -19.07 33.91
CA HIS A 8 -8.84 -18.86 34.82
C HIS A 8 -9.06 -17.64 35.74
N SER A 9 -9.69 -16.57 35.24
CA SER A 9 -10.06 -15.41 36.08
C SER A 9 -11.12 -15.73 37.13
N TYR A 10 -11.98 -16.71 36.87
CA TYR A 10 -12.93 -17.27 37.85
C TYR A 10 -12.28 -18.28 38.81
N GLY A 11 -10.96 -18.48 38.77
CA GLY A 11 -10.23 -19.36 39.67
C GLY A 11 -10.21 -20.84 39.29
N VAL A 12 -10.66 -21.21 38.07
CA VAL A 12 -10.63 -22.60 37.62
C VAL A 12 -9.19 -23.03 37.33
N ASN A 13 -8.79 -24.21 37.84
CA ASN A 13 -7.45 -24.77 37.62
C ASN A 13 -7.21 -25.08 36.13
N GLN A 14 -5.98 -24.86 35.66
CA GLN A 14 -5.55 -25.13 34.29
C GLN A 14 -5.83 -26.56 33.80
N VAL A 15 -5.73 -27.56 34.70
CA VAL A 15 -6.02 -28.97 34.35
C VAL A 15 -7.51 -29.17 34.05
N SER A 16 -8.38 -28.56 34.86
CA SER A 16 -9.83 -28.60 34.67
C SER A 16 -10.22 -27.85 33.40
N ILE A 17 -9.65 -26.66 33.16
CA ILE A 17 -9.86 -25.90 31.92
C ILE A 17 -9.45 -26.72 30.68
N ALA A 18 -8.31 -27.40 30.74
CA ALA A 18 -7.83 -28.25 29.65
C ALA A 18 -8.81 -29.39 29.34
N LYS A 19 -9.32 -30.06 30.37
CA LYS A 19 -10.30 -31.14 30.26
C LYS A 19 -11.65 -30.65 29.75
N GLU A 20 -12.15 -29.53 30.26
CA GLU A 20 -13.44 -28.95 29.88
C GLU A 20 -13.43 -28.44 28.44
N LEU A 21 -12.37 -27.75 28.03
CA LEU A 21 -12.25 -27.17 26.69
C LEU A 21 -11.63 -28.12 25.65
N GLN A 22 -11.29 -29.36 26.04
CA GLN A 22 -10.66 -30.37 25.18
C GLN A 22 -9.38 -29.84 24.49
N VAL A 23 -8.55 -29.12 25.25
CA VAL A 23 -7.27 -28.58 24.79
C VAL A 23 -6.14 -29.10 25.67
N THR A 24 -4.90 -29.03 25.19
CA THR A 24 -3.75 -29.43 26.00
C THR A 24 -3.47 -28.42 27.11
N ARG A 25 -2.96 -28.90 28.25
CA ARG A 25 -2.48 -28.03 29.34
C ARG A 25 -1.44 -27.02 28.84
N SER A 26 -0.60 -27.40 27.88
CA SER A 26 0.37 -26.50 27.25
C SER A 26 -0.29 -25.35 26.49
N GLN A 27 -1.39 -25.59 25.77
CA GLN A 27 -2.17 -24.54 25.12
C GLN A 27 -2.84 -23.60 26.13
N VAL A 28 -3.30 -24.12 27.26
CA VAL A 28 -3.81 -23.32 28.39
C VAL A 28 -2.70 -22.41 28.93
N ARG A 29 -1.55 -22.98 29.28
CA ARG A 29 -0.38 -22.24 29.77
C ARG A 29 0.07 -21.15 28.78
N TYR A 30 0.20 -21.50 27.50
CA TYR A 30 0.58 -20.56 26.44
C TYR A 30 -0.44 -19.41 26.34
N THR A 31 -1.73 -19.72 26.38
CA THR A 31 -2.79 -18.71 26.32
C THR A 31 -2.72 -17.75 27.50
N LEU A 32 -2.50 -18.25 28.73
CA LEU A 32 -2.38 -17.43 29.93
C LEU A 32 -1.11 -16.56 29.90
N SER A 33 0.01 -17.06 29.35
CA SER A 33 1.22 -16.27 29.13
C SER A 33 1.05 -15.13 28.12
N LYS A 34 0.00 -15.20 27.30
CA LYS A 34 -0.36 -14.20 26.28
C LYS A 34 -1.72 -13.56 26.59
N LYS A 35 -2.10 -13.47 27.88
CA LYS A 35 -3.41 -12.94 28.31
C LYS A 35 -3.69 -11.52 27.78
N ASP A 36 -2.67 -10.69 27.64
CA ASP A 36 -2.80 -9.30 27.14
C ASP A 36 -3.01 -9.24 25.63
N THR A 37 -2.78 -10.35 24.91
CA THR A 37 -3.05 -10.51 23.47
C THR A 37 -3.91 -11.75 23.22
N PRO A 38 -5.22 -11.70 23.58
CA PRO A 38 -6.13 -12.84 23.43
C PRO A 38 -6.28 -13.31 21.97
N SER A 39 -6.12 -12.37 21.03
CA SER A 39 -6.15 -12.62 19.59
C SER A 39 -4.77 -13.09 19.10
N PRO A 40 -4.69 -14.20 18.35
CA PRO A 40 -3.44 -14.61 17.71
C PRO A 40 -2.93 -13.53 16.75
N SER A 41 -1.61 -13.29 16.76
CA SER A 41 -0.96 -12.49 15.74
C SER A 41 -1.20 -13.10 14.35
N LYS A 42 -1.38 -12.24 13.35
CA LYS A 42 -1.42 -12.68 11.95
C LYS A 42 -0.07 -13.31 11.60
N ARG A 43 -0.08 -14.39 10.79
CA ARG A 43 1.15 -14.97 10.26
C ARG A 43 1.83 -13.97 9.33
N SER A 44 3.17 -13.94 9.33
CA SER A 44 3.99 -13.04 8.50
C SER A 44 3.76 -13.21 6.99
N GLY A 45 3.32 -14.39 6.55
CA GLY A 45 3.10 -14.67 5.14
C GLY A 45 4.41 -14.76 4.35
N ARG A 46 4.29 -14.82 3.01
CA ARG A 46 5.45 -14.85 2.11
C ARG A 46 6.05 -13.44 2.03
N PRO A 47 7.38 -13.28 2.14
CA PRO A 47 8.01 -11.98 1.97
C PRO A 47 7.81 -11.44 0.55
N MET A 48 7.91 -10.12 0.40
CA MET A 48 7.84 -9.46 -0.91
C MET A 48 9.02 -9.88 -1.79
N VAL A 49 8.81 -9.87 -3.10
CA VAL A 49 9.84 -10.23 -4.10
C VAL A 49 10.82 -9.08 -4.32
N MET A 50 10.35 -7.83 -4.20
CA MET A 50 11.19 -6.63 -4.33
C MET A 50 11.64 -6.14 -2.95
N THR A 51 12.85 -5.58 -2.90
CA THR A 51 13.38 -4.89 -1.72
C THR A 51 12.85 -3.46 -1.65
N GLU A 52 12.88 -2.83 -0.47
CA GLU A 52 12.37 -1.47 -0.30
C GLU A 52 13.10 -0.45 -1.21
N ASP A 53 14.42 -0.58 -1.35
CA ASP A 53 15.23 0.28 -2.22
C ASP A 53 14.80 0.20 -3.70
N GLN A 54 14.45 -1.00 -4.18
CA GLN A 54 13.93 -1.17 -5.54
C GLN A 54 12.56 -0.52 -5.72
N ILE A 55 11.75 -0.55 -4.67
CA ILE A 55 10.43 0.11 -4.68
C ILE A 55 10.61 1.62 -4.74
N ASP A 56 11.53 2.17 -3.95
CA ASP A 56 11.86 3.60 -3.94
C ASP A 56 12.43 4.05 -5.30
N GLU A 57 13.34 3.28 -5.89
CA GLU A 57 13.88 3.56 -7.22
C GLU A 57 12.76 3.56 -8.29
N LEU A 58 11.87 2.57 -8.24
CA LEU A 58 10.71 2.49 -9.13
C LEU A 58 9.81 3.72 -8.98
N GLU A 59 9.52 4.12 -7.74
CA GLU A 59 8.67 5.27 -7.42
C GLU A 59 9.27 6.58 -7.94
N VAL A 60 10.55 6.82 -7.70
CA VAL A 60 11.27 8.00 -8.20
C VAL A 60 11.19 8.06 -9.73
N PHE A 61 11.43 6.94 -10.41
CA PHE A 61 11.39 6.89 -11.87
C PHE A 61 10.00 7.22 -12.44
N VAL A 62 8.94 6.60 -11.90
CA VAL A 62 7.57 6.79 -12.40
C VAL A 62 6.99 8.15 -12.04
N THR A 63 7.53 8.87 -11.05
CA THR A 63 7.04 10.21 -10.67
C THR A 63 7.81 11.33 -11.36
N SER A 64 9.12 11.15 -11.58
CA SER A 64 10.01 12.22 -12.03
C SER A 64 9.95 12.48 -13.54
N THR A 65 9.61 11.48 -14.36
CA THR A 65 9.69 11.60 -15.83
C THR A 65 8.32 11.49 -16.50
N ARG A 66 8.11 12.24 -17.60
CA ARG A 66 6.89 12.09 -18.43
C ARG A 66 6.80 10.69 -19.02
N THR A 67 7.94 10.14 -19.46
CA THR A 67 8.04 8.79 -20.02
C THR A 67 7.70 7.74 -18.97
N GLY A 68 8.33 7.77 -17.79
CA GLY A 68 8.07 6.82 -16.70
C GLY A 68 6.60 6.80 -16.25
N ARG A 69 5.96 7.97 -16.15
CA ARG A 69 4.51 8.07 -15.86
C ARG A 69 3.64 7.31 -16.88
N GLN A 70 4.06 7.28 -18.14
CA GLN A 70 3.27 6.74 -19.25
C GLN A 70 3.60 5.28 -19.60
N MET A 71 4.80 4.78 -19.27
CA MET A 71 5.24 3.41 -19.58
C MET A 71 4.42 2.34 -18.87
N SER A 72 3.78 1.43 -19.60
CA SER A 72 2.99 0.30 -19.07
C SER A 72 3.73 -0.53 -18.02
N TYR A 73 3.00 -1.28 -17.19
CA TYR A 73 3.64 -2.15 -16.20
C TYR A 73 4.53 -3.21 -16.84
N PHE A 74 4.17 -3.68 -18.04
CA PHE A 74 4.99 -4.56 -18.85
C PHE A 74 6.30 -3.89 -19.24
N GLU A 75 6.26 -2.67 -19.77
CA GLU A 75 7.47 -1.92 -20.14
C GLU A 75 8.36 -1.64 -18.93
N LEU A 76 7.77 -1.26 -17.78
CA LEU A 76 8.52 -1.10 -16.54
C LEU A 76 9.24 -2.38 -16.14
N ALA A 77 8.56 -3.53 -16.20
CA ALA A 77 9.15 -4.81 -15.78
C ALA A 77 10.14 -5.43 -16.79
N ARG A 78 9.90 -5.25 -18.10
CA ARG A 78 10.64 -5.97 -19.16
C ARG A 78 11.60 -5.10 -19.95
N VAL A 79 11.41 -3.78 -19.95
CA VAL A 79 12.26 -2.83 -20.66
C VAL A 79 13.10 -2.04 -19.66
N GLN A 80 12.47 -1.24 -18.79
CA GLN A 80 13.20 -0.34 -17.88
C GLN A 80 13.94 -1.10 -16.78
N PHE A 81 13.23 -1.97 -16.05
CA PHE A 81 13.74 -2.69 -14.89
C PHE A 81 13.89 -4.19 -15.15
N ARG A 82 14.32 -4.54 -16.38
CA ARG A 82 14.50 -5.94 -16.81
C ARG A 82 15.40 -6.75 -15.86
N HIS A 83 16.41 -6.09 -15.29
CA HIS A 83 17.40 -6.68 -14.41
C HIS A 83 16.83 -7.15 -13.06
N TRP A 84 15.68 -6.63 -12.62
CA TRP A 84 14.99 -7.13 -11.42
C TRP A 84 14.28 -8.46 -11.64
N ASN A 85 14.11 -8.88 -12.90
CA ASN A 85 13.44 -10.14 -13.28
C ASN A 85 12.07 -10.34 -12.61
N VAL A 86 11.32 -9.25 -12.42
CA VAL A 86 9.97 -9.27 -11.86
C VAL A 86 8.92 -9.28 -12.98
N SER A 87 7.72 -9.74 -12.66
CA SER A 87 6.59 -9.63 -13.59
C SER A 87 5.89 -8.28 -13.45
N GLU A 88 5.16 -7.87 -14.49
CA GLU A 88 4.32 -6.65 -14.45
C GLU A 88 3.31 -6.64 -13.30
N HIS A 89 2.88 -7.81 -12.83
CA HIS A 89 1.96 -7.96 -11.71
C HIS A 89 2.61 -7.55 -10.38
N VAL A 90 3.91 -7.85 -10.22
CA VAL A 90 4.68 -7.43 -9.05
C VAL A 90 4.83 -5.91 -9.06
N VAL A 91 5.22 -5.32 -10.19
CA VAL A 91 5.33 -3.86 -10.37
C VAL A 91 4.01 -3.17 -10.05
N ARG A 92 2.89 -3.68 -10.60
CA ARG A 92 1.54 -3.16 -10.31
C ARG A 92 1.19 -3.25 -8.83
N ARG A 93 1.44 -4.39 -8.19
CA ARG A 93 1.12 -4.60 -6.77
C ARG A 93 1.90 -3.64 -5.89
N VAL A 94 3.21 -3.51 -6.14
CA VAL A 94 4.12 -2.64 -5.39
C VAL A 94 3.70 -1.17 -5.51
N LEU A 95 3.44 -0.70 -6.72
CA LEU A 95 2.98 0.68 -6.94
C LEU A 95 1.63 0.93 -6.24
N ARG A 96 0.70 -0.04 -6.30
CA ARG A 96 -0.58 0.07 -5.56
C ARG A 96 -0.40 0.09 -4.05
N SER A 97 0.53 -0.69 -3.48
CA SER A 97 0.80 -0.63 -2.05
C SER A 97 1.39 0.71 -1.61
N ARG A 98 2.06 1.43 -2.52
CA ARG A 98 2.53 2.81 -2.33
C ARG A 98 1.46 3.87 -2.68
N GLY A 99 0.24 3.46 -3.04
CA GLY A 99 -0.88 4.37 -3.35
C GLY A 99 -0.94 4.85 -4.80
N TYR A 100 -0.10 4.33 -5.69
CA TYR A 100 -0.08 4.72 -7.10
C TYR A 100 -1.04 3.86 -7.93
N GLU A 101 -1.97 4.55 -8.59
CA GLU A 101 -2.85 3.98 -9.61
C GLU A 101 -2.68 4.71 -10.93
N ARG A 102 -2.75 3.96 -12.03
CA ARG A 102 -2.70 4.57 -13.36
C ARG A 102 -4.04 5.21 -13.70
N ARG A 103 -3.96 6.38 -14.31
CA ARG A 103 -5.11 7.10 -14.88
C ARG A 103 -4.86 7.34 -16.36
N ILE A 104 -5.93 7.37 -17.12
CA ILE A 104 -5.89 7.75 -18.53
C ILE A 104 -5.64 9.26 -18.58
N ALA A 105 -4.59 9.67 -19.32
CA ALA A 105 -4.31 11.08 -19.53
C ALA A 105 -5.44 11.69 -20.36
N GLN A 106 -6.05 12.76 -19.85
CA GLN A 106 -7.10 13.47 -20.57
C GLN A 106 -6.50 14.23 -21.77
N PRO A 107 -7.13 14.16 -22.95
CA PRO A 107 -6.67 14.92 -24.10
C PRO A 107 -6.79 16.41 -23.79
N LYS A 108 -5.74 17.16 -24.09
CA LYS A 108 -5.77 18.62 -24.05
C LYS A 108 -5.95 19.12 -25.49
N PRO A 109 -6.73 20.20 -25.71
CA PRO A 109 -6.79 20.82 -27.02
C PRO A 109 -5.37 21.23 -27.46
N PRO A 110 -5.04 21.12 -28.75
CA PRO A 110 -3.73 21.51 -29.25
C PRO A 110 -3.57 23.02 -29.10
N LEU A 111 -2.72 23.43 -28.16
CA LEU A 111 -2.37 24.84 -27.96
C LEU A 111 -1.05 25.13 -28.66
N THR A 112 -1.03 26.17 -29.48
CA THR A 112 0.21 26.72 -30.00
C THR A 112 0.93 27.49 -28.88
N PRO A 113 2.26 27.67 -28.97
CA PRO A 113 2.99 28.51 -28.01
C PRO A 113 2.41 29.92 -27.88
N ASP A 114 1.88 30.47 -28.97
CA ASP A 114 1.19 31.76 -28.99
C ASP A 114 -0.13 31.72 -28.19
N HIS A 115 -0.95 30.68 -28.35
CA HIS A 115 -2.15 30.48 -27.52
C HIS A 115 -1.78 30.42 -26.03
N MET A 116 -0.72 29.70 -25.68
CA MET A 116 -0.27 29.58 -24.28
C MET A 116 0.14 30.94 -23.71
N ARG A 117 0.88 31.74 -24.49
CA ARG A 117 1.31 33.09 -24.09
C ARG A 117 0.12 34.01 -23.85
N ARG A 118 -0.81 34.10 -24.82
CA ARG A 118 -2.01 34.95 -24.71
C ARG A 118 -2.90 34.55 -23.55
N ARG A 119 -3.15 33.25 -23.37
CA ARG A 119 -3.95 32.72 -22.26
C ARG A 119 -3.30 33.03 -20.90
N LYS A 120 -1.98 32.93 -20.82
CA LYS A 120 -1.25 33.27 -19.60
C LYS A 120 -1.34 34.76 -19.28
N MET A 121 -1.05 35.64 -20.25
CA MET A 121 -1.14 37.10 -20.05
C MET A 121 -2.54 37.53 -19.62
N TRP A 122 -3.57 37.03 -20.31
CA TRP A 122 -4.96 37.34 -19.96
C TRP A 122 -5.29 36.91 -18.52
N ALA A 123 -4.86 35.71 -18.09
CA ALA A 123 -5.10 35.23 -16.73
C ALA A 123 -4.32 36.03 -15.67
N GLU A 124 -3.14 36.53 -15.98
CA GLU A 124 -2.35 37.39 -15.09
C GLU A 124 -2.99 38.78 -14.95
N GLU A 125 -3.45 39.37 -16.05
CA GLU A 125 -4.15 40.67 -16.08
C GLU A 125 -5.47 40.65 -15.31
N HIS A 126 -6.21 39.55 -15.37
CA HIS A 126 -7.55 39.41 -14.78
C HIS A 126 -7.55 38.59 -13.47
N LEU A 127 -6.41 38.51 -12.79
CA LEU A 127 -6.27 37.70 -11.57
C LEU A 127 -7.22 38.17 -10.44
N ASN A 128 -7.45 39.48 -10.35
CA ASN A 128 -8.24 40.13 -9.29
C ASN A 128 -9.54 40.77 -9.80
N TRP A 129 -10.06 40.32 -10.94
CA TRP A 129 -11.26 40.91 -11.52
C TRP A 129 -12.47 40.75 -10.59
N THR A 130 -13.09 41.86 -10.19
CA THR A 130 -14.32 41.89 -9.40
C THR A 130 -15.53 42.12 -10.30
N ILE A 131 -16.71 41.66 -9.88
CA ILE A 131 -17.98 41.73 -10.64
C ILE A 131 -18.43 43.18 -10.95
N GLU A 132 -17.85 44.17 -10.29
CA GLU A 132 -18.21 45.59 -10.40
C GLU A 132 -17.50 46.32 -11.56
N GLU A 133 -16.53 45.67 -12.22
CA GLU A 133 -15.87 46.11 -13.48
C GLU A 133 -16.29 45.24 -14.66
#